data_AF-A0A1A8ZYW7-F1
#
_entry.id   AF-A0A1A8ZYW7-F1
#
_cell.length_a   1.000
_cell.length_b   1.000
_cell.length_c   1.000
_cell.angle_alpha   90.00
_cell.angle_beta   90.00
_cell.angle_gamma   90.00
#
_symmetry.space_group_name_H-M   'P 1'
#
loop_
_entity.id
_entity.type
_entity.pdbx_description
1 polymer ?
#
loop_
_entity_poly.entity_id
_entity_poly.type
_entity_poly.pdbx_seq_one_letter_code
_entity_poly.pdbx_strand_id
1 'polypeptide(L)'
;MRLFVDGILDSSFLTEGCACKDAYIAMCVTKTNDFPIYIGGAPYSIDSCDFPFLLDELKIYNISIGVDHIQSEAASTLSGVEPSFIYFGCFHCDINSAVLSCPNSYHLCNKIELYIGVYNVMRKFSLNINNILLPFSSENNVGIGVCCANM
;
A
#
# COMPACT_ATOMS: atom_id res chain seq x y z
N MET A 1 5.16 -5.75 -9.61
CA MET A 1 4.41 -6.20 -8.42
C MET A 1 3.89 -4.99 -7.65
N ARG A 2 2.69 -5.08 -7.06
CA ARG A 2 2.12 -4.04 -6.19
C ARG A 2 1.57 -4.70 -4.93
N LEU A 3 1.78 -4.09 -3.78
CA LEU A 3 1.24 -4.52 -2.49
C LEU A 3 0.19 -3.52 -2.03
N PHE A 4 -0.97 -4.04 -1.64
CA PHE A 4 -2.05 -3.24 -1.07
C PHE A 4 -2.34 -3.76 0.35
N VAL A 5 -2.54 -2.84 1.29
CA VAL A 5 -2.93 -3.15 2.67
C VAL A 5 -4.21 -2.37 2.95
N ASP A 6 -5.29 -3.07 3.34
CA ASP A 6 -6.63 -2.50 3.48
C ASP A 6 -7.08 -1.68 2.24
N GLY A 7 -6.68 -2.11 1.04
CA GLY A 7 -7.01 -1.44 -0.23
C GLY A 7 -6.15 -0.23 -0.57
N ILE A 8 -5.27 0.21 0.34
CA ILE A 8 -4.34 1.33 0.12
C ILE A 8 -3.05 0.79 -0.50
N LEU A 9 -2.54 1.44 -1.54
CA LEU A 9 -1.26 1.08 -2.15
C LEU A 9 -0.12 1.37 -1.17
N ASP A 10 0.60 0.33 -0.76
CA ASP A 10 1.76 0.44 0.13
C ASP A 10 3.06 0.56 -0.67
N SER A 11 3.29 -0.38 -1.58
CA SER A 11 4.54 -0.42 -2.34
C SER A 11 4.31 -0.94 -3.76
N SER A 12 5.15 -0.45 -4.66
CA SER A 12 5.16 -0.89 -6.05
C SER A 12 6.60 -1.10 -6.52
N PHE A 13 6.81 -2.23 -7.18
CA PHE A 13 8.10 -2.58 -7.76
C PHE A 13 7.91 -2.97 -9.22
N LEU A 14 8.66 -2.32 -10.11
CA LEU A 14 8.71 -2.72 -11.51
C LEU A 14 9.57 -3.97 -11.61
N THR A 15 8.92 -5.11 -11.81
CA THR A 15 9.59 -6.34 -12.20
C THR A 15 9.91 -6.25 -13.69
N GLU A 16 11.08 -6.72 -14.12
CA GLU A 16 11.38 -6.92 -15.54
C GLU A 16 10.38 -7.93 -16.12
N GLY A 17 9.27 -7.43 -16.64
CA GLY A 17 8.27 -8.25 -17.32
C GLY A 17 8.88 -8.81 -18.59
N CYS A 18 8.56 -10.06 -18.92
CA CYS A 18 8.94 -10.67 -20.19
C CYS A 18 8.66 -9.72 -21.37
N ALA A 19 9.71 -9.15 -21.95
CA ALA A 19 9.62 -8.53 -23.26
C ALA A 19 10.21 -9.52 -24.27
N CYS A 20 9.35 -10.25 -24.98
CA CYS A 20 9.76 -10.87 -26.23
C CYS A 20 9.97 -9.75 -27.26
N LYS A 21 11.13 -9.11 -27.24
CA LYS A 21 11.67 -8.41 -28.40
C LYS A 21 12.81 -9.28 -28.93
N ASP A 22 12.50 -9.96 -30.01
CA ASP A 22 13.39 -10.74 -30.85
C ASP A 22 13.75 -12.14 -30.35
N ALA A 23 13.44 -13.11 -31.22
CA ALA A 23 13.61 -14.53 -31.01
C ALA A 23 15.09 -14.88 -30.92
N TYR A 24 15.66 -14.95 -29.71
CA TYR A 24 16.67 -15.97 -29.40
C TYR A 24 16.89 -16.22 -27.90
N ILE A 25 16.68 -15.26 -26.99
CA ILE A 25 16.79 -15.49 -25.53
C ILE A 25 15.76 -14.61 -24.81
N ALA A 26 14.59 -15.16 -24.48
CA ALA A 26 13.62 -14.49 -23.60
C ALA A 26 13.97 -14.77 -22.14
N MET A 27 14.58 -13.80 -21.44
CA MET A 27 14.71 -13.90 -19.99
C MET A 27 13.40 -13.48 -19.34
N CYS A 28 12.52 -14.47 -19.16
CA CYS A 28 11.23 -14.30 -18.52
C CYS A 28 11.33 -14.42 -17.00
N VAL A 29 10.91 -13.38 -16.26
CA VAL A 29 10.93 -13.39 -14.78
C VAL A 29 9.70 -14.08 -14.19
N THR A 30 8.58 -14.21 -14.92
CA THR A 30 7.48 -15.10 -14.52
C THR A 30 7.84 -16.53 -14.87
N LYS A 31 8.17 -17.33 -13.85
CA LYS A 31 8.43 -18.76 -13.99
C LYS A 31 7.19 -19.56 -13.60
N THR A 32 6.93 -20.64 -14.32
CA THR A 32 5.96 -21.64 -13.87
C THR A 32 6.36 -22.11 -12.48
N ASN A 33 5.38 -22.16 -11.57
CA ASN A 33 5.62 -22.71 -10.24
C ASN A 33 5.51 -24.24 -10.31
N ASP A 34 6.65 -24.92 -10.27
CA ASP A 34 6.73 -26.39 -10.28
C ASP A 34 6.56 -27.00 -8.87
N PHE A 35 6.41 -26.18 -7.83
CA PHE A 35 6.30 -26.60 -6.44
C PHE A 35 4.87 -26.39 -5.89
N PRO A 36 4.46 -27.15 -4.86
CA PRO A 36 3.19 -26.91 -4.17
C PRO A 36 3.12 -25.48 -3.60
N ILE A 37 1.91 -24.92 -3.58
CA ILE A 37 1.62 -23.67 -2.86
C ILE A 37 1.35 -24.03 -1.39
N TYR A 38 2.13 -23.46 -0.48
CA TYR A 38 1.94 -23.59 0.96
C TYR A 38 1.30 -22.32 1.53
N ILE A 39 0.35 -22.48 2.45
CA ILE A 39 -0.34 -21.38 3.14
C ILE A 39 0.08 -21.41 4.61
N GLY A 40 0.43 -20.26 5.18
CA GLY A 40 0.83 -20.14 6.59
C GLY A 40 2.29 -20.48 6.90
N GLY A 41 3.01 -21.10 5.97
CA GLY A 41 4.44 -21.39 6.09
C GLY A 41 4.86 -22.57 5.23
N ALA A 42 6.09 -22.56 4.72
CA ALA A 42 6.64 -23.68 3.98
C ALA A 42 7.39 -24.64 4.93
N PRO A 43 7.51 -25.95 4.61
CA PRO A 43 8.18 -26.92 5.48
C PRO A 43 9.64 -26.57 5.81
N TYR A 44 10.31 -25.83 4.92
CA TYR A 44 11.69 -25.39 5.08
C TYR A 44 11.83 -24.02 5.77
N SER A 45 10.72 -23.37 6.16
CA SER A 45 10.72 -22.07 6.85
C SER A 45 10.20 -22.15 8.29
N ILE A 46 10.02 -23.36 8.84
CA ILE A 46 9.45 -23.58 10.18
C ILE A 46 10.27 -22.85 11.25
N ASP A 47 11.61 -22.95 11.17
CA ASP A 47 12.49 -22.37 12.18
C ASP A 47 12.75 -20.86 11.99
N SER A 48 12.41 -20.30 10.83
CA SER A 48 12.73 -18.91 10.47
C SER A 48 11.51 -17.99 10.35
N CYS A 49 10.32 -18.55 10.13
CA CYS A 49 9.07 -17.81 9.92
C CYS A 49 7.91 -18.50 10.66
N ASP A 50 8.04 -18.70 11.98
CA ASP A 50 6.91 -19.08 12.83
C ASP A 50 6.09 -17.83 13.19
N PHE A 51 5.02 -17.61 12.42
CA PHE A 51 4.06 -16.54 12.67
C PHE A 51 2.66 -17.15 12.72
N PRO A 52 2.10 -17.42 13.92
CA PRO A 52 0.75 -17.95 14.03
C PRO A 52 -0.27 -16.83 13.78
N PHE A 53 -1.11 -17.00 12.74
CA PHE A 53 -2.21 -16.08 12.43
C PHE A 53 -3.44 -16.84 11.94
N LEU A 54 -4.60 -16.18 12.02
CA LEU A 54 -5.82 -16.67 11.41
C LEU A 54 -5.93 -16.05 10.01
N LEU A 55 -6.20 -16.89 9.03
CA LEU A 55 -6.44 -16.48 7.64
C LEU A 55 -7.89 -16.80 7.28
N ASP A 56 -8.58 -15.80 6.77
CA ASP A 56 -9.94 -15.95 6.25
C ASP A 56 -9.99 -15.44 4.80
N GLU A 57 -10.91 -16.00 4.01
CA GLU A 57 -11.20 -15.62 2.61
C GLU A 57 -9.99 -15.46 1.66
N LEU A 58 -8.98 -16.35 1.73
CA LEU A 58 -7.86 -16.33 0.77
C LEU A 58 -8.35 -16.56 -0.67
N LYS A 59 -8.09 -15.60 -1.55
CA LYS A 59 -8.41 -15.66 -2.99
C LYS A 59 -7.13 -15.54 -3.83
N ILE A 60 -6.99 -16.41 -4.84
CA ILE A 60 -5.89 -16.39 -5.80
C ILE A 60 -6.48 -16.26 -7.19
N TYR A 61 -5.97 -15.30 -7.97
CA TYR A 61 -6.46 -15.01 -9.32
C TYR A 61 -5.40 -15.32 -10.36
N ASN A 62 -5.82 -15.81 -11.53
CA ASN A 62 -4.96 -16.02 -12.70
C ASN A 62 -4.91 -14.80 -13.63
N ILE A 63 -5.48 -13.68 -13.20
CA ILE A 63 -5.49 -12.39 -13.90
C ILE A 63 -4.91 -11.30 -13.01
N SER A 64 -4.42 -10.22 -13.62
CA SER A 64 -4.08 -9.01 -12.88
C SER A 64 -5.38 -8.32 -12.44
N ILE A 65 -5.59 -8.21 -11.13
CA ILE A 65 -6.72 -7.48 -10.57
C ILE A 65 -6.45 -5.97 -10.61
N GLY A 66 -7.45 -5.20 -11.04
CA GLY A 66 -7.38 -3.75 -11.11
C GLY A 66 -7.50 -3.10 -9.73
N VAL A 67 -7.03 -1.86 -9.60
CA VAL A 67 -7.05 -1.10 -8.33
C VAL A 67 -8.48 -0.97 -7.80
N ASP A 68 -9.43 -0.59 -8.65
CA ASP A 68 -10.84 -0.40 -8.28
C ASP A 68 -11.46 -1.66 -7.66
N HIS A 69 -11.11 -2.85 -8.17
CA HIS A 69 -11.61 -4.11 -7.63
C HIS A 69 -10.97 -4.45 -6.27
N ILE A 70 -9.70 -4.11 -6.07
CA ILE A 70 -9.03 -4.29 -4.76
C ILE A 70 -9.66 -3.35 -3.74
N GLN A 71 -9.89 -2.10 -4.12
CA GLN A 71 -10.47 -1.08 -3.25
C GLN A 71 -11.92 -1.39 -2.90
N SER A 72 -12.72 -1.86 -3.85
CA SER A 72 -14.12 -2.26 -3.59
C SER A 72 -14.22 -3.42 -2.60
N GLU A 73 -13.30 -4.39 -2.67
CA GLU A 73 -13.24 -5.50 -1.72
C GLU A 73 -12.84 -5.01 -0.32
N ALA A 74 -11.88 -4.09 -0.26
CA ALA A 74 -11.31 -3.59 1.00
C ALA A 74 -12.14 -2.47 1.66
N ALA A 75 -13.11 -1.87 0.99
CA ALA A 75 -13.85 -0.69 1.48
C ALA A 75 -14.51 -0.91 2.87
N SER A 76 -14.93 -2.15 3.15
CA SER A 76 -15.52 -2.50 4.45
C SER A 76 -14.50 -2.43 5.60
N THR A 77 -13.21 -2.61 5.33
CA THR A 77 -12.19 -2.63 6.38
C THR A 77 -11.88 -1.22 6.89
N LEU A 78 -11.94 -0.20 6.05
CA LEU A 78 -11.61 1.18 6.42
C LEU A 78 -12.78 1.97 7.07
N SER A 79 -13.75 1.28 7.70
CA SER A 79 -14.87 1.91 8.40
C SER A 79 -15.70 2.88 7.52
N GLY A 80 -15.87 2.55 6.24
CA GLY A 80 -16.61 3.36 5.28
C GLY A 80 -15.81 4.49 4.64
N VAL A 81 -14.51 4.61 4.93
CA VAL A 81 -13.60 5.47 4.17
C VAL A 81 -13.15 4.73 2.93
N GLU A 82 -13.36 5.33 1.76
CA GLU A 82 -12.90 4.77 0.49
C GLU A 82 -11.36 4.68 0.47
N PRO A 83 -10.72 3.54 0.14
CA PRO A 83 -9.27 3.44 0.15
C PRO A 83 -8.54 4.41 -0.78
N SER A 84 -9.18 4.84 -1.88
CA SER A 84 -8.64 5.88 -2.78
C SER A 84 -8.67 7.30 -2.21
N PHE A 85 -9.31 7.53 -1.06
CA PHE A 85 -9.31 8.83 -0.41
C PHE A 85 -7.91 9.23 0.11
N ILE A 86 -7.09 8.24 0.47
CA ILE A 86 -5.83 8.43 1.18
C ILE A 86 -4.67 7.72 0.47
N TYR A 87 -3.50 8.34 0.51
CA TYR A 87 -2.24 7.75 0.07
C TYR A 87 -1.14 8.07 1.08
N PHE A 88 -0.36 7.06 1.49
CA PHE A 88 0.80 7.25 2.34
C PHE A 88 1.99 7.70 1.49
N GLY A 89 2.30 8.99 1.54
CA GLY A 89 3.37 9.58 0.73
C GLY A 89 4.76 9.21 1.24
N CYS A 90 4.99 9.44 2.53
CA CYS A 90 6.27 9.13 3.15
C CYS A 90 6.14 8.92 4.67
N PHE A 91 7.03 8.08 5.19
CA PHE A 91 7.23 7.90 6.62
C PHE A 91 8.57 8.52 7.01
N HIS A 92 8.60 9.25 8.13
CA HIS A 92 9.80 9.90 8.66
C HIS A 92 10.45 10.88 7.67
N CYS A 93 9.65 11.76 7.08
CA CYS A 93 10.07 12.79 6.13
C CYS A 93 9.87 14.19 6.70
N ASP A 94 10.56 15.19 6.14
CA ASP A 94 10.25 16.61 6.40
C ASP A 94 9.09 17.10 5.50
N ILE A 95 8.61 18.31 5.78
CA ILE A 95 7.45 18.89 5.08
C ILE A 95 7.67 19.07 3.58
N ASN A 96 8.88 19.41 3.13
CA ASN A 96 9.15 19.61 1.70
C ASN A 96 9.14 18.28 0.96
N SER A 97 9.75 17.25 1.56
CA SER A 97 9.66 15.88 1.04
C SER A 97 8.24 15.35 1.05
N ALA A 98 7.45 15.65 2.08
CA ALA A 98 6.05 15.21 2.18
C ALA A 98 5.17 15.79 1.08
N VAL A 99 5.29 17.08 0.78
CA VAL A 99 4.54 17.72 -0.31
C VAL A 99 4.88 17.10 -1.67
N LEU A 100 6.15 16.75 -1.90
CA LEU A 100 6.61 16.13 -3.15
C LEU A 100 6.27 14.64 -3.26
N SER A 101 5.97 13.98 -2.14
CA SER A 101 5.65 12.55 -2.10
C SER A 101 4.23 12.22 -2.59
N CYS A 102 3.35 13.23 -2.67
CA CYS A 102 1.98 13.02 -3.12
C CYS A 102 1.92 12.81 -4.64
N PRO A 103 1.26 11.74 -5.12
CA PRO A 103 1.11 11.49 -6.54
C PRO A 103 0.18 12.51 -7.21
N ASN A 104 0.22 12.57 -8.54
CA ASN A 104 -0.69 13.38 -9.33
C ASN A 104 -2.14 13.07 -8.93
N SER A 105 -2.98 14.09 -8.74
CA SER A 105 -4.35 14.04 -8.16
C SER A 105 -4.47 13.91 -6.65
N TYR A 106 -3.36 13.99 -5.91
CA TYR A 106 -3.38 14.06 -4.44
C TYR A 106 -2.63 15.30 -3.96
N HIS A 107 -2.98 15.76 -2.76
CA HIS A 107 -2.28 16.82 -2.05
C HIS A 107 -2.04 16.43 -0.59
N LEU A 108 -1.13 17.12 0.09
CA LEU A 108 -0.92 16.88 1.52
C LEU A 108 -2.21 17.22 2.27
N CYS A 109 -2.72 16.26 3.04
CA CYS A 109 -4.03 16.38 3.68
C CYS A 109 -4.11 17.63 4.57
N ASN A 110 -5.19 18.39 4.40
CA ASN A 110 -5.49 19.53 5.26
C ASN A 110 -6.25 19.08 6.52
N LYS A 111 -6.43 20.01 7.48
CA LYS A 111 -7.08 19.70 8.76
C LYS A 111 -8.50 19.14 8.60
N ILE A 112 -9.27 19.59 7.61
CA ILE A 112 -10.65 19.13 7.41
C ILE A 112 -10.63 17.66 6.98
N GLU A 113 -9.79 17.31 6.00
CA GLU A 113 -9.65 15.93 5.51
C GLU A 113 -9.14 14.99 6.60
N LEU A 114 -8.29 15.49 7.49
CA LEU A 114 -7.85 14.71 8.65
C LEU A 114 -9.03 14.25 9.53
N TYR A 115 -9.99 15.15 9.77
CA TYR A 115 -11.19 14.85 10.54
C TYR A 115 -12.24 14.05 9.77
N ILE A 116 -12.29 14.15 8.44
CA ILE A 116 -13.25 13.41 7.61
C ILE A 116 -12.97 11.90 7.67
N GLY A 117 -11.70 11.49 7.67
CA GLY A 117 -11.39 10.05 7.64
C GLY A 117 -9.96 9.66 7.99
N VAL A 118 -8.96 10.52 7.76
CA VAL A 118 -7.55 10.12 7.93
C VAL A 118 -7.25 9.69 9.35
N TYR A 119 -7.78 10.35 10.39
CA TYR A 119 -7.54 9.91 11.76
C TYR A 119 -8.08 8.51 12.05
N ASN A 120 -9.21 8.14 11.44
CA ASN A 120 -9.75 6.78 11.57
C ASN A 120 -8.84 5.76 10.90
N VAL A 121 -8.35 6.08 9.69
CA VAL A 121 -7.39 5.23 8.97
C VAL A 121 -6.10 5.08 9.79
N MET A 122 -5.50 6.18 10.23
CA MET A 122 -4.26 6.16 11.03
C MET A 122 -4.37 5.29 12.28
N ARG A 123 -5.50 5.36 13.00
CA ARG A 123 -5.76 4.51 14.18
C ARG A 123 -5.87 3.03 13.81
N LYS A 124 -6.50 2.71 12.69
CA LYS A 124 -6.62 1.32 12.21
C LYS A 124 -5.25 0.71 11.93
N PHE A 125 -4.32 1.48 11.39
CA PHE A 125 -2.92 1.09 11.18
C PHE A 125 -2.04 1.22 12.44
N SER A 126 -2.61 1.58 13.59
CA SER A 126 -1.87 1.85 14.84
C SER A 126 -0.76 2.90 14.69
N LEU A 127 -0.94 3.86 13.78
CA LEU A 127 0.00 4.95 13.54
C LEU A 127 -0.28 6.12 14.49
N ASN A 128 0.78 6.79 14.94
CA ASN A 128 0.66 7.94 15.83
C ASN A 128 0.13 9.17 15.06
N ILE A 129 -1.09 9.59 15.39
CA ILE A 129 -1.76 10.74 14.78
C ILE A 129 -1.03 12.07 15.01
N ASN A 130 -0.23 12.18 16.07
CA ASN A 130 0.55 13.38 16.36
C ASN A 130 1.76 13.55 15.43
N ASN A 131 2.12 12.50 14.70
CA ASN A 131 3.25 12.53 13.77
C ASN A 131 2.82 12.94 12.35
N ILE A 132 1.54 13.26 12.11
CA ILE A 132 1.07 13.68 10.78
C ILE A 132 1.60 15.07 10.46
N LEU A 133 2.19 15.21 9.28
CA LEU A 133 2.65 16.50 8.78
C LEU A 133 1.47 17.29 8.22
N LEU A 134 1.31 18.51 8.74
CA LEU A 134 0.30 19.45 8.26
C LEU A 134 0.93 20.42 7.27
N PRO A 135 0.22 20.78 6.19
CA PRO A 135 0.65 21.85 5.31
C PRO A 135 0.79 23.15 6.10
N PHE A 136 1.88 23.89 5.83
CA PHE A 136 2.21 25.17 6.47
C PHE A 136 2.53 25.11 7.98
N SER A 137 2.91 23.94 8.51
CA SER A 137 3.51 23.87 9.85
C SER A 137 4.84 24.65 9.88
N SER A 138 5.01 25.55 10.84
CA SER A 138 6.23 26.35 11.01
C SER A 138 7.38 25.58 11.68
N GLU A 139 7.11 24.37 12.17
CA GLU A 139 8.08 23.54 12.87
C GLU A 139 8.75 22.56 11.91
N ASN A 140 10.08 22.44 11.99
CA ASN A 140 10.89 21.42 11.32
C ASN A 140 10.63 20.04 11.96
N ASN A 141 9.40 19.59 11.86
CA ASN A 141 8.97 18.31 12.39
C ASN A 141 9.14 17.25 11.31
N VAL A 142 9.76 16.14 11.70
CA VAL A 142 9.84 14.93 10.90
C VAL A 142 8.64 14.07 11.26
N GLY A 143 7.90 13.61 10.25
CA GLY A 143 6.61 12.95 10.48
C GLY A 143 6.18 12.07 9.32
N ILE A 144 4.88 11.85 9.24
CA ILE A 144 4.21 11.05 8.21
C ILE A 144 3.51 12.02 7.27
N GLY A 145 3.92 11.97 6.00
CA GLY A 145 3.25 12.68 4.91
C GLY A 145 2.03 11.87 4.46
N VAL A 146 0.83 12.37 4.78
CA VAL A 146 -0.42 11.75 4.34
C VAL A 146 -1.03 12.60 3.24
N CYS A 147 -1.32 11.96 2.11
CA CYS A 147 -1.86 12.61 0.93
C CYS A 147 -3.35 12.27 0.77
N CYS A 148 -4.17 13.27 0.50
CA CYS A 148 -5.60 13.15 0.29
C CYS A 148 -5.93 13.43 -1.17
N ALA A 149 -6.91 12.70 -1.71
CA ALA A 149 -7.34 12.88 -3.09
C ALA A 149 -7.90 14.30 -3.31
N ASN A 150 -7.56 14.91 -4.44
CA ASN A 150 -8.11 16.22 -4.82
C ASN A 150 -9.60 16.05 -5.13
N MET A 151 -10.46 16.71 -4.34
CA MET A 151 -11.90 16.79 -4.59
C MET A 151 -12.26 17.91 -5.57
#